data_AF-A0A6I1ZAI8-F1
#
_entry.id   AF-A0A6I1ZAI8-F1
#
_cell.length_a   1.000
_cell.length_b   1.000
_cell.length_c   1.000
_cell.angle_alpha   90.00
_cell.angle_beta   90.00
_cell.angle_gamma   90.00
#
_symmetry.space_group_name_H-M   'P 1'
#
loop_
_entity.id
_entity.type
_entity.pdbx_description
1 polymer ?
#
loop_
_entity_poly.entity_id
_entity_poly.type
_entity_poly.pdbx_seq_one_letter_code
_entity_poly.pdbx_strand_id
1 'polypeptide(L)' 'MSDELWAWIEPLLPGVPRRPDHPGRKRLDDRKVLSGILFVLHTGIPWEFLPQELGFGSA' A
#
# COMPACT_ATOMS: atom_id res chain seq x y z
N MET A 1 -10.92 0.45 -1.85
CA MET A 1 -10.89 1.92 -1.98
C MET A 1 -11.45 2.29 -3.34
N SER A 2 -12.43 3.20 -3.41
CA SER A 2 -13.03 3.65 -4.67
C SER A 2 -12.02 4.44 -5.52
N ASP A 3 -12.24 4.47 -6.83
CA ASP A 3 -11.39 5.23 -7.76
C ASP A 3 -11.49 6.74 -7.50
N GLU A 4 -12.69 7.23 -7.17
CA GLU A 4 -12.91 8.63 -6.83
C GLU A 4 -12.05 9.05 -5.63
N LEU A 5 -12.12 8.33 -4.51
CA LEU A 5 -11.31 8.65 -3.33
C LEU A 5 -9.81 8.57 -3.64
N TRP A 6 -9.40 7.59 -4.44
CA TRP A 6 -8.00 7.48 -4.85
C TRP A 6 -7.53 8.70 -5.65
N ALA A 7 -8.34 9.21 -6.58
CA ALA A 7 -8.01 10.38 -7.38
C ALA A 7 -7.79 11.66 -6.52
N TRP A 8 -8.41 11.73 -5.34
CA TRP A 8 -8.17 12.80 -4.37
C TRP A 8 -6.87 12.60 -3.56
N ILE A 9 -6.54 11.35 -3.23
CA ILE A 9 -5.40 11.02 -2.36
C ILE A 9 -4.08 10.99 -3.15
N GLU A 10 -4.07 10.37 -4.33
CA GLU A 10 -2.86 10.15 -5.13
C GLU A 10 -2.01 11.40 -5.34
N PRO A 11 -2.57 12.59 -5.68
CA PRO A 11 -1.78 13.80 -5.88
C PRO A 11 -1.09 14.33 -4.61
N LEU A 12 -1.54 13.90 -3.43
CA LEU A 12 -0.99 14.31 -2.13
C LEU A 12 0.20 13.43 -1.71
N LEU A 13 0.38 12.27 -2.34
CA LEU A 13 1.46 11.37 -2.02
C LEU A 13 2.77 11.84 -2.66
N PRO A 14 3.90 11.74 -1.96
CA PRO A 14 5.18 12.11 -2.53
C PRO A 14 5.61 11.12 -3.61
N GLY A 15 6.07 11.65 -4.74
CA GLY A 15 6.81 10.85 -5.73
C GLY A 15 8.16 10.44 -5.15
N VAL A 16 8.29 9.20 -4.68
CA VAL A 16 9.56 8.69 -4.12
C VAL A 16 10.38 8.03 -5.24
N PRO A 17 11.50 8.64 -5.67
CA PRO A 17 12.33 8.03 -6.70
C PRO A 17 12.98 6.75 -6.17
N ARG A 18 13.08 5.73 -7.05
CA ARG A 18 13.83 4.51 -6.74
C ARG A 18 15.32 4.84 -6.70
N ARG A 19 16.02 4.44 -5.64
CA ARG A 19 17.48 4.57 -5.57
C ARG A 19 18.12 3.79 -6.73
N PRO A 20 19.16 4.33 -7.39
CA PRO A 20 19.89 3.60 -8.41
C PRO A 20 20.72 2.47 -7.78
N ASP A 21 21.44 2.76 -6.71
CA ASP A 21 22.31 1.82 -6.02
C ASP A 21 21.62 1.20 -4.81
N HIS A 22 21.72 -0.13 -4.69
CA HIS A 22 21.10 -0.93 -3.63
C HIS A 22 19.61 -0.61 -3.39
N PRO A 23 18.75 -0.76 -4.41
CA PRO A 23 17.38 -0.25 -4.40
C PRO A 23 16.41 -0.94 -3.43
N GLY A 24 16.86 -2.01 -2.74
CA GLY A 24 16.01 -2.84 -1.88
C GLY A 24 14.86 -3.51 -2.64
N ARG A 25 13.90 -4.03 -1.86
CA ARG A 25 12.69 -4.66 -2.42
C ARG A 25 11.86 -3.62 -3.18
N LYS A 26 11.27 -4.02 -4.31
CA LYS A 26 10.37 -3.15 -5.08
C LYS A 26 9.18 -2.77 -4.21
N ARG A 27 8.90 -1.46 -4.12
CA ARG A 27 7.70 -0.94 -3.45
C ARG A 27 6.46 -1.52 -4.12
N LEU A 28 5.47 -1.86 -3.31
CA LEU A 28 4.12 -2.12 -3.81
C LEU A 28 3.50 -0.82 -4.33
N ASP A 29 2.49 -0.99 -5.17
CA ASP A 29 1.63 0.10 -5.59
C ASP A 29 1.02 0.82 -4.38
N ASP A 30 1.10 2.16 -4.34
CA ASP A 30 0.72 2.95 -3.17
C ASP A 30 -0.78 2.78 -2.84
N ARG A 31 -1.63 2.54 -3.85
CA ARG A 31 -3.06 2.28 -3.64
C ARG A 31 -3.29 0.97 -2.90
N LYS A 32 -2.51 -0.07 -3.23
CA LYS A 32 -2.56 -1.36 -2.54
C LYS A 32 -2.08 -1.25 -1.10
N VAL A 33 -0.99 -0.52 -0.86
CA VAL A 33 -0.47 -0.29 0.50
C VAL A 33 -1.51 0.44 1.35
N LEU A 34 -2.10 1.52 0.84
CA LEU A 34 -3.14 2.26 1.56
C LEU A 34 -4.38 1.39 1.81
N SER A 35 -4.79 0.59 0.83
CA SER A 35 -5.90 -0.36 0.99
C SER A 35 -5.61 -1.38 2.11
N GLY A 36 -4.37 -1.87 2.22
CA GLY A 36 -3.92 -2.74 3.31
C GLY A 36 -3.98 -2.08 4.68
N ILE A 37 -3.47 -0.85 4.79
CA ILE A 37 -3.52 -0.06 6.03
C ILE A 37 -4.98 0.10 6.48
N LEU A 38 -5.86 0.53 5.57
CA LEU A 38 -7.28 0.71 5.89
C LEU A 38 -7.96 -0.61 6.27
N PHE A 39 -7.61 -1.73 5.63
CA PHE A 39 -8.14 -3.04 5.96
C PHE A 39 -7.77 -3.46 7.39
N VAL A 40 -6.48 -3.33 7.75
CA VAL A 40 -5.98 -3.60 9.11
C VAL A 40 -6.68 -2.73 10.14
N LEU A 41 -6.79 -1.43 9.88
CA LEU A 41 -7.45 -0.49 10.80
C LEU A 41 -8.96 -0.76 10.95
N HIS A 42 -9.63 -1.19 9.87
CA HIS A 42 -11.07 -1.46 9.89
C HIS A 42 -11.41 -2.79 10.58
N THR A 43 -10.59 -3.82 10.37
CA THR A 43 -10.82 -5.17 10.91
C THR A 43 -10.19 -5.39 12.28
N GLY A 44 -9.20 -4.57 12.65
CA GLY A 44 -8.46 -4.69 13.91
C GLY A 44 -7.47 -5.86 13.95
N ILE A 45 -7.21 -6.53 12.82
CA ILE A 45 -6.29 -7.65 12.78
C ILE A 45 -4.83 -7.18 12.90
N PRO A 46 -3.94 -7.99 13.51
CA PRO A 46 -2.50 -7.82 13.37
C PRO A 46 -2.04 -7.89 11.91
N TRP A 47 -0.95 -7.17 11.57
CA TRP A 47 -0.35 -7.20 10.23
C TRP A 47 0.07 -8.60 9.76
N GLU A 48 0.51 -9.46 10.67
CA GLU A 48 0.87 -10.86 10.39
C GLU A 48 -0.31 -11.72 9.91
N PHE A 49 -1.54 -11.30 10.20
CA PHE A 49 -2.76 -11.99 9.77
C PHE A 49 -3.40 -11.34 8.54
N LEU A 50 -2.76 -10.35 7.92
CA LEU A 50 -3.24 -9.76 6.68
C LEU A 50 -3.29 -10.83 5.57
N PRO A 51 -4.46 -11.15 5.00
CA PRO A 51 -4.56 -12.19 3.98
C PRO A 51 -3.72 -11.85 2.74
N GLN A 52 -2.86 -12.78 2.33
CA GLN A 52 -1.94 -12.58 1.21
C GLN A 52 -2.67 -12.55 -0.14
N GLU A 53 -3.83 -13.21 -0.22
CA GLU A 53 -4.67 -13.27 -1.42
C GLU A 53 -5.20 -11.90 -1.84
N LEU A 54 -5.28 -10.94 -0.90
CA LEU A 54 -5.68 -9.56 -1.17
C LEU A 54 -4.57 -8.74 -1.86
N GLY A 55 -3.33 -9.23 -1.81
CA GLY A 55 -2.18 -8.59 -2.48
C GLY A 55 -1.80 -7.22 -1.89
N PHE A 56 -2.22 -6.93 -0.66
CA PHE A 56 -1.87 -5.70 0.06
C PHE A 56 -0.49 -5.78 0.74
N GLY A 57 -0.08 -6.98 1.14
CA GLY A 57 1.21 -7.26 1.77
C GLY A 57 2.31 -7.52 0.75
N SER A 58 3.56 -7.28 1.13
CA SER A 58 4.70 -7.75 0.35
C SER A 58 4.95 -9.22 0.66
N ALA A 59 4.86 -10.09 -0.36
CA ALA A 59 5.21 -11.50 -0.26
C ALA A 59 6.62 -11.77 0.28
#